data_AF-A0A562JTI4-F1
#
_entry.id   AF-A0A562JTI4-F1
#
_cell.length_a   1.000
_cell.length_b   1.000
_cell.length_c   1.000
_cell.angle_alpha   90.00
_cell.angle_beta   90.00
_cell.angle_gamma   90.00
#
_symmetry.space_group_name_H-M   'P 1'
#
loop_
_entity.id
_entity.type
_entity.pdbx_description
1 polymer ?
#
loop_
_entity_poly.entity_id
_entity_poly.type
_entity_poly.pdbx_seq_one_letter_code
_entity_poly.pdbx_strand_id
1 'polypeptide(L)'
;MEIRFKEITYQNWEECIGLQVADHQKGFMASNLYSIAEVQFLPGFKAMGIYYTDVMIGFIMFGLDPDDGNYWIYRFMIDEKFQGKGYGKQALIQAAAMISNNPGCQEIYVGYHQDNIAADQLYKSTGFTDKGIAPWGERLASYIKM
;
A
#
# COMPACT_ATOMS: atom_id res chain seq x y z
N MET A 1 -15.69 -14.12 -3.26
CA MET A 1 -14.54 -14.23 -2.33
C MET A 1 -13.89 -12.88 -2.28
N GLU A 2 -13.74 -12.32 -1.08
CA GLU A 2 -13.55 -10.89 -0.86
C GLU A 2 -12.19 -10.63 -0.21
N ILE A 3 -11.52 -9.55 -0.64
CA ILE A 3 -10.35 -9.02 0.06
C ILE A 3 -10.81 -8.37 1.35
N ARG A 4 -10.07 -8.55 2.44
CA ARG A 4 -10.35 -7.93 3.74
C ARG A 4 -9.10 -7.29 4.28
N PHE A 5 -9.26 -6.18 5.00
CA PHE A 5 -8.15 -5.51 5.68
C PHE A 5 -8.31 -5.70 7.18
N LYS A 6 -7.25 -6.14 7.84
CA LYS A 6 -7.20 -6.26 9.31
C LYS A 6 -6.00 -5.48 9.81
N GLU A 7 -6.18 -4.72 10.89
CA GLU A 7 -5.07 -4.03 11.54
C GLU A 7 -3.97 -5.02 11.96
N ILE A 8 -2.71 -4.59 11.88
CA ILE A 8 -1.60 -5.37 12.41
C ILE A 8 -1.54 -5.19 13.92
N THR A 9 -1.59 -6.31 14.64
CA THR A 9 -1.66 -6.38 16.09
C THR A 9 -0.73 -7.47 16.62
N TYR A 10 -0.66 -7.64 17.95
CA TYR A 10 0.14 -8.70 18.56
C TYR A 10 -0.24 -10.11 18.09
N GLN A 11 -1.45 -10.32 17.56
CA GLN A 11 -1.93 -11.62 17.10
C GLN A 11 -1.47 -12.01 15.68
N ASN A 12 -1.12 -11.04 14.81
CA ASN A 12 -0.86 -11.31 13.39
C ASN A 12 0.42 -10.67 12.83
N TRP A 13 1.19 -9.93 13.64
CA TRP A 13 2.41 -9.29 13.17
C TRP A 13 3.47 -10.28 12.67
N GLU A 14 3.59 -11.46 13.28
CA GLU A 14 4.53 -12.51 12.84
C GLU A 14 4.21 -13.02 11.43
N GLU A 15 2.93 -13.22 11.12
CA GLU A 15 2.46 -13.56 9.77
C GLU A 15 2.84 -12.44 8.78
N CYS A 16 2.64 -11.18 9.19
CA CYS A 16 2.94 -10.01 8.36
C CYS A 16 4.42 -9.87 8.03
N ILE A 17 5.32 -10.04 9.01
CA ILE A 17 6.76 -9.94 8.76
C ILE A 17 7.32 -11.14 7.99
N GLY A 18 6.57 -12.24 7.94
CA GLY A 18 6.90 -13.43 7.15
C GLY A 18 6.56 -13.31 5.66
N LEU A 19 5.79 -12.31 5.24
CA LEU A 19 5.45 -12.08 3.83
C LEU A 19 6.71 -11.74 3.04
N GLN A 20 6.83 -12.30 1.83
CA GLN A 20 7.96 -12.07 0.95
C GLN A 20 7.50 -11.42 -0.36
N VAL A 21 8.20 -10.35 -0.76
CA VAL A 21 8.13 -9.84 -2.12
C VAL A 21 9.06 -10.66 -3.01
N ALA A 22 8.73 -10.75 -4.30
CA ALA A 22 9.57 -11.44 -5.27
C ALA A 22 10.99 -10.85 -5.29
N ASP A 23 12.00 -11.66 -5.60
CA ASP A 23 13.41 -11.25 -5.55
C ASP A 23 13.73 -9.96 -6.31
N HIS A 24 13.09 -9.74 -7.46
CA HIS A 24 13.28 -8.55 -8.29
C HIS A 24 12.65 -7.28 -7.68
N GLN A 25 11.83 -7.41 -6.64
CA GLN A 25 11.23 -6.30 -5.89
C GLN A 25 12.01 -5.98 -4.61
N LYS A 26 12.97 -6.83 -4.24
CA LYS A 26 13.82 -6.61 -3.06
C LYS A 26 14.67 -5.35 -3.29
N GLY A 27 14.58 -4.41 -2.35
CA GLY A 27 15.31 -3.13 -2.38
C GLY A 27 14.46 -1.91 -2.74
N PHE A 28 13.25 -2.09 -3.29
CA PHE A 28 12.35 -0.96 -3.57
C PHE A 28 11.43 -0.59 -2.41
N MET A 29 11.44 -1.38 -1.34
CA MET A 29 10.52 -1.21 -0.21
C MET A 29 11.21 -1.55 1.11
N ALA A 30 10.85 -0.81 2.16
CA ALA A 30 11.20 -1.18 3.52
C ALA A 30 10.50 -2.50 3.91
N SER A 31 11.10 -3.23 4.86
CA SER A 31 10.49 -4.45 5.38
C SER A 31 9.19 -4.16 6.14
N ASN A 32 8.31 -5.15 6.23
CA ASN A 32 7.11 -5.04 7.05
C ASN A 32 7.47 -4.85 8.53
N LEU A 33 8.58 -5.45 9.00
CA LEU A 33 9.08 -5.24 10.36
C LEU A 33 9.43 -3.77 10.62
N TYR A 34 10.17 -3.14 9.69
CA TYR A 34 10.48 -1.72 9.79
C TYR A 34 9.19 -0.88 9.72
N SER A 35 8.27 -1.20 8.80
CA SER A 35 7.00 -0.47 8.65
C SER A 35 6.12 -0.54 9.91
N ILE A 36 6.11 -1.68 10.63
CA ILE A 36 5.40 -1.84 11.91
C ILE A 36 6.03 -0.97 13.01
N ALA A 37 7.35 -0.80 13.00
CA ALA A 37 8.02 0.12 13.92
C ALA A 37 7.75 1.58 13.53
N GLU A 38 7.87 1.92 12.25
CA GLU A 38 7.69 3.26 11.68
C GLU A 38 6.29 3.83 11.94
N VAL A 39 5.24 3.01 11.75
CA VAL A 39 3.85 3.48 11.94
C VAL A 39 3.57 3.97 13.37
N GLN A 40 4.34 3.53 14.38
CA GLN A 40 4.19 4.00 15.76
C GLN A 40 4.57 5.47 15.94
N PHE A 41 5.35 6.02 15.00
CA PHE A 41 5.84 7.39 15.00
C PHE A 41 5.14 8.28 13.97
N LEU A 42 4.12 7.76 13.27
CA LEU A 42 3.35 8.47 12.25
C LEU A 42 1.88 8.61 12.68
N PRO A 43 1.53 9.67 13.44
CA PRO A 43 0.14 9.90 13.85
C PRO A 43 -0.79 9.96 12.63
N GLY A 44 -1.91 9.23 12.68
CA GLY A 44 -2.87 9.18 11.58
C GLY A 44 -2.60 8.08 10.54
N PHE A 45 -1.46 7.39 10.62
CA PHE A 45 -1.17 6.21 9.81
C PHE A 45 -1.67 4.92 10.47
N LYS A 46 -1.96 3.94 9.61
CA LYS A 46 -2.38 2.59 9.99
C LYS A 46 -1.62 1.58 9.16
N ALA A 47 -1.25 0.48 9.80
CA ALA A 47 -0.66 -0.70 9.19
C ALA A 47 -1.71 -1.82 9.17
N MET A 48 -2.00 -2.39 7.99
CA MET A 48 -3.01 -3.41 7.82
C MET A 48 -2.50 -4.59 7.00
N GLY A 49 -2.85 -5.80 7.43
CA GLY A 49 -2.73 -7.01 6.63
C GLY A 49 -3.84 -7.08 5.59
N ILE A 50 -3.49 -7.48 4.38
CA ILE A 50 -4.41 -7.74 3.27
C ILE A 50 -4.71 -9.24 3.27
N TYR A 51 -5.97 -9.60 3.47
CA TYR A 51 -6.42 -10.99 3.55
C TYR A 51 -7.23 -11.37 2.33
N TYR A 52 -6.97 -12.55 1.79
CA TYR A 52 -7.90 -13.25 0.89
C TYR A 52 -8.40 -14.48 1.62
N THR A 53 -9.72 -14.54 1.84
CA THR A 53 -10.31 -15.42 2.86
C THR A 53 -9.58 -15.22 4.20
N ASP A 54 -9.08 -16.26 4.85
CA ASP A 54 -8.44 -16.20 6.16
C ASP A 54 -6.91 -16.18 6.10
N VAL A 55 -6.33 -16.09 4.89
CA VAL A 55 -4.88 -16.06 4.69
C VAL A 55 -4.41 -14.62 4.45
N MET A 56 -3.39 -14.16 5.17
CA MET A 56 -2.74 -12.88 4.85
C MET A 56 -1.92 -13.06 3.57
N ILE A 57 -2.29 -12.29 2.56
CA ILE A 57 -1.66 -12.32 1.23
C ILE A 57 -0.85 -11.06 0.95
N GLY A 58 -0.84 -10.08 1.84
CA GLY A 58 -0.20 -8.80 1.59
C GLY A 58 -0.26 -7.85 2.78
N PHE A 59 0.27 -6.65 2.57
CA PHE A 59 0.40 -5.60 3.57
C PHE A 59 0.16 -4.22 2.94
N ILE A 60 -0.48 -3.32 3.69
CA ILE A 60 -0.65 -1.92 3.33
C ILE A 60 -0.40 -1.02 4.54
N MET A 61 0.28 0.10 4.32
CA MET A 61 0.45 1.17 5.30
C MET A 61 0.04 2.50 4.66
N PHE A 62 -0.90 3.20 5.29
CA PHE A 62 -1.45 4.45 4.76
C PHE A 62 -1.91 5.38 5.89
N GLY A 63 -2.04 6.67 5.59
CA GLY A 63 -2.51 7.66 6.56
C GLY A 63 -2.57 9.07 6.00
N LEU A 64 -3.06 10.00 6.81
CA LEU A 64 -2.94 11.43 6.56
C LEU A 64 -1.52 11.87 6.92
N ASP A 65 -0.76 12.31 5.93
CA ASP A 65 0.60 12.79 6.11
C ASP A 65 0.58 14.19 6.74
N PRO A 66 1.21 14.38 7.92
CA PRO A 66 1.22 15.67 8.60
C PRO A 66 2.05 16.73 7.88
N ASP A 67 2.96 16.35 6.98
CA ASP A 67 3.86 17.28 6.32
C ASP A 67 3.15 18.07 5.21
N ASP A 68 2.18 17.45 4.53
CA ASP A 68 1.45 18.05 3.40
C ASP A 68 -0.08 18.04 3.52
N GLY A 69 -0.63 17.32 4.51
CA GLY A 69 -2.07 17.20 4.73
C GLY A 69 -2.80 16.32 3.72
N ASN A 70 -2.09 15.47 2.97
CA ASN A 70 -2.70 14.54 2.01
C ASN A 70 -2.75 13.11 2.55
N TYR A 71 -3.66 12.29 2.03
CA TYR A 71 -3.62 10.86 2.32
C TYR A 71 -2.55 10.19 1.46
N TRP A 72 -1.72 9.36 2.06
CA TRP A 72 -0.65 8.63 1.38
C TRP A 72 -0.74 7.13 1.63
N ILE A 73 -0.38 6.34 0.62
CA ILE A 73 -0.07 4.91 0.75
C ILE A 73 1.46 4.78 0.76
N TYR A 74 2.05 4.60 1.94
CA TYR A 74 3.50 4.44 2.11
C TYR A 74 3.98 3.04 1.78
N ARG A 75 3.14 2.02 2.00
CA ARG A 75 3.48 0.61 1.72
C ARG A 75 2.29 -0.06 1.08
N PHE A 76 2.53 -0.82 0.03
CA PHE A 76 1.56 -1.72 -0.55
C PHE A 76 2.29 -2.91 -1.16
N MET A 77 1.96 -4.12 -0.74
CA MET A 77 2.60 -5.33 -1.23
C MET A 77 1.68 -6.54 -1.20
N ILE A 78 1.89 -7.45 -2.15
CA ILE A 78 1.27 -8.77 -2.20
C ILE A 78 2.38 -9.80 -2.18
N ASP A 79 2.25 -10.80 -1.32
CA ASP A 79 3.24 -11.88 -1.19
C ASP A 79 3.38 -12.62 -2.51
N GLU A 80 4.62 -12.95 -2.87
CA GLU A 80 4.99 -13.52 -4.16
C GLU A 80 4.13 -14.75 -4.55
N LYS A 81 3.71 -15.55 -3.57
CA LYS A 81 2.88 -16.76 -3.78
C LYS A 81 1.47 -16.42 -4.28
N PHE A 82 1.07 -15.18 -4.12
CA PHE A 82 -0.24 -14.64 -4.48
C PHE A 82 -0.18 -13.61 -5.63
N GLN A 83 1.02 -13.28 -6.12
CA GLN A 83 1.17 -12.41 -7.29
C GLN A 83 0.70 -13.10 -8.60
N GLY A 84 0.46 -12.31 -9.66
CA GLY A 84 0.00 -12.82 -10.96
C GLY A 84 -1.46 -13.31 -11.01
N LYS A 85 -2.18 -13.30 -9.88
CA LYS A 85 -3.57 -13.80 -9.75
C LYS A 85 -4.63 -12.68 -9.73
N GLY A 86 -4.22 -11.43 -9.93
CA GLY A 86 -5.11 -10.26 -9.88
C GLY A 86 -5.41 -9.72 -8.48
N TYR A 87 -4.89 -10.34 -7.41
CA TYR A 87 -5.15 -9.90 -6.04
C TYR A 87 -4.64 -8.50 -5.73
N GLY A 88 -3.48 -8.10 -6.26
CA GLY A 88 -2.96 -6.73 -6.09
C GLY A 88 -3.93 -5.68 -6.63
N LYS A 89 -4.51 -5.93 -7.80
CA LYS A 89 -5.52 -5.04 -8.40
C LYS A 89 -6.77 -4.95 -7.53
N GLN A 90 -7.31 -6.09 -7.10
CA GLN A 90 -8.50 -6.15 -6.25
C GLN A 90 -8.27 -5.45 -4.91
N ALA A 91 -7.12 -5.72 -4.27
CA ALA A 91 -6.75 -5.13 -2.99
C ALA A 91 -6.56 -3.61 -3.10
N LEU A 92 -5.87 -3.12 -4.13
CA LEU A 92 -5.63 -1.68 -4.27
C LEU A 92 -6.93 -0.90 -4.54
N ILE A 93 -7.86 -1.44 -5.34
CA ILE A 93 -9.18 -0.82 -5.57
C ILE A 93 -9.96 -0.71 -4.25
N GLN A 94 -10.01 -1.80 -3.47
CA GLN A 94 -10.72 -1.78 -2.19
C GLN A 94 -10.03 -0.89 -1.15
N ALA A 95 -8.69 -0.87 -1.13
CA ALA A 95 -7.92 0.01 -0.27
C ALA A 95 -8.19 1.48 -0.60
N ALA A 96 -8.14 1.88 -1.88
CA ALA A 96 -8.46 3.24 -2.31
C ALA A 96 -9.87 3.64 -1.87
N ALA A 97 -10.87 2.78 -2.09
CA ALA A 97 -12.25 3.03 -1.65
C ALA A 97 -12.37 3.18 -0.11
N MET A 98 -11.69 2.32 0.64
CA MET A 98 -11.64 2.39 2.11
C MET A 98 -10.99 3.70 2.58
N ILE A 99 -9.84 4.06 2.00
CA ILE A 99 -9.08 5.25 2.37
C ILE A 99 -9.87 6.52 2.05
N SER A 100 -10.50 6.58 0.88
CA SER A 100 -11.32 7.73 0.45
C SER A 100 -12.57 7.96 1.32
N ASN A 101 -12.97 6.98 2.14
CA ASN A 101 -14.08 7.16 3.08
C ASN A 101 -13.62 7.78 4.41
N ASN A 102 -12.31 8.00 4.62
CA ASN A 102 -11.84 8.72 5.80
C ASN A 102 -12.20 10.21 5.70
N PRO A 103 -12.53 10.86 6.83
CA PRO A 103 -12.85 12.28 6.86
C PRO A 103 -11.72 13.13 6.24
N GLY A 104 -12.12 14.08 5.38
CA GLY A 104 -11.20 15.02 4.73
C GLY A 104 -10.35 14.44 3.60
N CYS A 105 -10.48 13.15 3.26
CA CYS A 105 -9.75 12.57 2.14
C CYS A 105 -10.28 13.08 0.79
N GLN A 106 -9.52 13.95 0.12
CA GLN A 106 -9.83 14.44 -1.23
C GLN A 106 -9.06 13.67 -2.31
N GLU A 107 -7.80 13.33 -2.02
CA GLU A 107 -6.88 12.69 -2.96
C GLU A 107 -5.95 11.76 -2.17
N ILE A 108 -5.61 10.60 -2.75
CA ILE A 108 -4.70 9.61 -2.18
C ILE A 108 -3.45 9.57 -3.05
N TYR A 109 -2.27 9.74 -2.46
CA TYR A 109 -0.99 9.73 -3.14
C TYR A 109 -0.20 8.46 -2.88
N VAL A 110 0.66 8.12 -3.83
CA VAL A 110 1.63 7.05 -3.71
C VAL A 110 2.91 7.41 -4.44
N GLY A 111 4.04 7.17 -3.77
CA GLY A 111 5.39 7.25 -4.34
C GLY A 111 5.93 5.85 -4.64
N TYR A 112 6.64 5.70 -5.75
CA TYR A 112 7.32 4.45 -6.10
C TYR A 112 8.54 4.70 -6.98
N HIS A 113 9.51 3.78 -6.91
CA HIS A 113 10.70 3.84 -7.74
C HIS A 113 10.34 3.85 -9.24
N GLN A 114 10.98 4.73 -10.02
CA GLN A 114 10.68 4.91 -11.46
C GLN A 114 10.82 3.63 -12.30
N ASP A 115 11.74 2.74 -11.89
CA ASP A 115 11.97 1.45 -12.57
C ASP A 115 11.00 0.35 -12.12
N ASN A 116 10.11 0.62 -11.17
CA ASN A 116 9.10 -0.34 -10.72
C ASN A 116 7.90 -0.35 -11.68
N ILE A 117 8.12 -0.92 -12.87
CA ILE A 117 7.13 -1.00 -13.95
C ILE A 117 5.85 -1.73 -13.50
N ALA A 118 5.99 -2.75 -12.63
CA ALA A 118 4.85 -3.49 -12.10
C ALA A 118 3.93 -2.59 -11.25
N ALA A 119 4.52 -1.71 -10.42
CA ALA A 119 3.76 -0.74 -9.63
C ALA A 119 3.08 0.31 -10.53
N ASP A 120 3.81 0.87 -11.51
CA ASP A 120 3.27 1.84 -12.48
C ASP A 120 2.02 1.29 -13.20
N GLN A 121 2.11 0.06 -13.71
CA GLN A 121 0.99 -0.61 -14.38
C GLN A 121 -0.18 -0.88 -13.42
N LEU A 122 0.12 -1.32 -12.19
CA LEU A 122 -0.89 -1.58 -11.18
C LEU A 122 -1.68 -0.30 -10.85
N TYR A 123 -1.00 0.80 -10.53
CA TYR A 123 -1.61 2.08 -10.21
C TYR A 123 -2.48 2.61 -11.36
N LYS A 124 -1.95 2.64 -12.59
CA LYS A 124 -2.72 3.06 -13.77
C LYS A 124 -3.97 2.20 -13.99
N SER A 125 -3.85 0.88 -13.83
CA SER A 125 -4.98 -0.04 -14.04
C SER A 125 -6.06 0.02 -12.95
N THR A 126 -5.81 0.73 -11.85
CA THR A 126 -6.70 0.86 -10.68
C THR A 126 -7.25 2.27 -10.50
N GLY A 127 -7.03 3.16 -11.49
CA GLY A 127 -7.60 4.51 -11.50
C GLY A 127 -6.70 5.57 -10.89
N PHE A 128 -5.46 5.23 -10.50
CA PHE A 128 -4.47 6.25 -10.16
C PHE A 128 -3.96 6.94 -11.43
N THR A 129 -3.71 8.24 -11.32
CA THR A 129 -3.21 9.12 -12.37
C THR A 129 -1.76 9.50 -12.09
N ASP A 130 -0.92 9.49 -13.12
CA ASP A 130 0.50 9.87 -13.00
C ASP A 130 0.63 11.37 -12.71
N LYS A 131 1.47 11.72 -11.73
CA LYS A 131 1.78 13.11 -11.31
C LYS A 131 3.22 13.51 -11.63
N GLY A 132 3.97 12.64 -12.31
CA GLY A 132 5.36 12.89 -12.69
C GLY A 132 6.35 12.43 -11.62
N ILE A 133 7.56 13.01 -11.66
CA ILE A 133 8.66 12.65 -10.77
C ILE A 133 8.77 13.70 -9.67
N ALA A 134 8.76 13.25 -8.42
CA ALA A 134 8.96 14.08 -7.25
C ALA A 134 10.41 14.61 -7.18
N PRO A 135 10.67 15.72 -6.45
CA PRO A 135 12.03 16.24 -6.27
C PRO A 135 13.04 15.23 -5.68
N TRP A 136 12.57 14.21 -4.96
CA TRP A 136 13.39 13.15 -4.38
C TRP A 136 13.58 11.92 -5.29
N GLY A 137 13.09 11.96 -6.53
CA GLY A 137 13.38 10.96 -7.57
C GLY A 137 12.37 9.81 -7.69
N GLU A 138 11.32 9.76 -6.88
CA GLU A 138 10.24 8.80 -7.05
C GLU A 138 9.19 9.27 -8.05
N ARG A 139 8.53 8.33 -8.71
CA ARG A 139 7.32 8.62 -9.48
C ARG A 139 6.14 8.74 -8.54
N LEU A 140 5.30 9.74 -8.78
CA LEU A 140 4.08 9.99 -8.02
C LEU A 140 2.87 9.59 -8.84
N ALA A 141 1.92 8.94 -8.20
CA ALA A 141 0.58 8.77 -8.73
C ALA A 141 -0.45 9.13 -7.66
N SER A 142 -1.65 9.50 -8.09
CA SER A 142 -2.74 9.77 -7.15
C SER A 142 -4.10 9.30 -7.62
N TYR A 143 -5.00 9.10 -6.66
CA TYR A 143 -6.37 8.67 -6.86
C TYR A 143 -7.35 9.66 -6.25
N ILE A 144 -8.37 10.05 -7.01
CA ILE A 144 -9.49 10.88 -6.56
C ILE A 144 -10.76 10.03 -6.72
N LYS A 145 -11.55 9.91 -5.64
CA LYS A 145 -12.84 9.24 -5.69
C LYS A 145 -13.79 10.09 -6.55
N MET A 146 -14.27 9.51 -7.66
CA MET A 146 -15.29 10.13 -8.51
C MET A 146 -16.67 10.11 -7.85
#